data_AF-A0A933SL06-F1
#
_entry.id   AF-A0A933SL06-F1
#
_cell.length_a   1.000
_cell.length_b   1.000
_cell.length_c   1.000
_cell.angle_alpha   90.00
_cell.angle_beta   90.00
_cell.angle_gamma   90.00
#
_symmetry.space_group_name_H-M   'P 1'
#
loop_
_entity.id
_entity.type
_entity.pdbx_description
1 polymer ?
#
loop_
_entity_poly.entity_id
_entity_poly.type
_entity_poly.pdbx_seq_one_letter_code
_entity_poly.pdbx_strand_id
1 'polypeptide(L)'
;MEEKISNLVSKPVRYINSELNSTHKDLATVKTKIALIFPDAYEIGMSHLGLKILYHIINQRQDAAAERAYAPWLDYEEQLRKNKMPLTSLETNLPLEKFDI
;
A
#
# COMPACT_ATOMS: atom_id res chain seq x y z
N MET A 1 14.75 8.38 2.12
CA MET A 1 14.53 8.69 0.69
C MET A 1 13.05 9.00 0.43
N GLU A 2 12.11 8.28 1.04
CA GLU A 2 10.66 8.58 1.04
C GLU A 2 10.28 9.89 1.72
N GLU A 3 10.97 10.26 2.81
CA GLU A 3 10.78 11.58 3.47
C GLU A 3 10.92 12.78 2.51
N LYS A 4 11.75 12.65 1.46
CA LYS A 4 11.95 13.74 0.49
C LYS A 4 10.74 13.95 -0.42
N ILE A 5 10.01 12.89 -0.79
CA ILE A 5 8.80 13.02 -1.63
C ILE A 5 7.58 13.33 -0.78
N SER A 6 7.51 12.79 0.44
CA SER A 6 6.47 13.09 1.42
C SER A 6 6.31 14.59 1.67
N ASN A 7 7.42 15.34 1.73
CA ASN A 7 7.41 16.80 1.88
C ASN A 7 7.03 17.59 0.60
N LEU A 8 6.91 16.91 -0.54
CA LEU A 8 6.58 17.50 -1.85
C LEU A 8 5.15 17.22 -2.29
N VAL A 9 4.38 16.47 -1.50
CA VAL A 9 2.99 16.14 -1.79
C VAL A 9 2.05 16.84 -0.82
N SER A 10 0.86 17.18 -1.32
CA SER A 10 -0.16 17.93 -0.58
C SER A 10 -0.66 17.22 0.69
N LYS A 11 -0.73 15.89 0.66
CA LYS A 11 -1.21 15.06 1.77
C LYS A 11 -0.35 13.81 1.95
N PRO A 12 0.80 13.92 2.64
CA PRO A 12 1.69 12.78 2.87
C PRO A 12 1.04 11.67 3.69
N VAL A 13 0.06 12.01 4.53
CA VAL A 13 -0.69 11.04 5.36
C VAL A 13 -1.37 9.93 4.54
N ARG A 14 -1.63 10.15 3.24
CA ARG A 14 -2.20 9.15 2.32
C ARG A 14 -1.27 7.95 2.07
N TYR A 15 0.02 8.12 2.35
CA TYR A 15 1.07 7.17 1.96
C TYR A 15 1.87 6.68 3.17
N ILE A 16 1.41 6.94 4.39
CA ILE A 16 2.05 6.46 5.62
C ILE A 16 1.13 5.50 6.34
N ASN A 17 1.69 4.37 6.78
CA ASN A 17 0.94 3.38 7.53
C ASN A 17 0.85 3.74 9.01
N SER A 18 -0.18 4.52 9.36
CA SER A 18 -0.47 4.90 10.75
C SER A 18 -1.81 4.37 11.25
N GLU A 19 -2.33 3.31 10.63
CA GLU A 19 -3.64 2.78 10.98
C GLU A 19 -3.56 1.73 12.10
N LEU A 20 -4.40 1.90 13.13
CA LEU A 20 -4.52 1.03 14.30
C LEU A 20 -4.88 -0.45 14.00
N ASN A 21 -5.31 -0.75 12.76
CA ASN A 21 -5.74 -2.09 12.32
C ASN A 21 -4.90 -2.64 11.16
N SER A 22 -3.72 -2.07 10.91
CA SER A 22 -2.78 -2.63 9.94
C SER A 22 -2.20 -3.94 10.47
N THR A 23 -2.29 -4.99 9.67
CA THR A 23 -1.63 -6.27 9.93
C THR A 23 -0.24 -6.24 9.33
N HIS A 24 0.76 -6.48 10.18
CA HIS A 24 2.15 -6.57 9.79
C HIS A 24 2.63 -8.01 9.91
N LYS A 25 2.81 -8.68 8.76
CA LYS A 25 3.45 -9.99 8.68
C LYS A 25 4.87 -9.84 8.20
N ASP A 26 5.73 -10.75 8.64
CA ASP A 26 7.04 -10.90 8.01
C ASP A 26 6.86 -11.50 6.61
N LEU A 27 6.98 -10.64 5.59
CA LEU A 27 6.82 -11.02 4.18
C LEU A 27 7.85 -12.07 3.73
N ALA A 28 8.96 -12.27 4.46
CA ALA A 28 9.93 -13.31 4.16
C ALA A 28 9.45 -14.72 4.57
N THR A 29 8.44 -14.80 5.44
CA THR A 29 7.93 -16.07 6.00
C THR A 29 6.72 -16.63 5.26
N VAL A 30 6.07 -15.81 4.43
CA VAL A 30 4.87 -16.19 3.67
C VAL A 30 5.24 -16.71 2.28
N LYS A 31 4.41 -17.59 1.73
CA LYS A 31 4.59 -18.15 0.38
C LYS A 31 4.05 -17.22 -0.71
N THR A 32 3.09 -16.37 -0.39
CA THR A 32 2.41 -15.51 -1.37
C THR A 32 2.14 -14.13 -0.79
N LYS A 33 2.58 -13.10 -1.52
CA LYS A 33 2.35 -11.68 -1.21
C LYS A 33 1.32 -11.15 -2.19
N ILE A 34 0.25 -10.57 -1.68
CA ILE A 34 -0.87 -10.06 -2.46
C ILE A 34 -0.99 -8.55 -2.24
N ALA A 35 -0.96 -7.77 -3.33
CA ALA A 35 -1.24 -6.35 -3.29
C ALA A 35 -2.73 -6.11 -3.57
N LEU A 36 -3.47 -5.69 -2.55
CA LEU A 36 -4.86 -5.27 -2.69
C LEU A 36 -4.90 -3.80 -3.11
N ILE A 37 -5.06 -3.57 -4.42
CA ILE A 37 -5.03 -2.23 -5.01
C ILE A 37 -6.45 -1.68 -5.15
N PHE A 38 -6.69 -0.49 -4.58
CA PHE A 38 -7.91 0.27 -4.81
C PHE A 38 -7.67 1.36 -5.88
N PRO A 39 -8.54 1.47 -6.91
CA PRO A 39 -8.31 2.34 -8.06
C PRO A 39 -8.67 3.81 -7.79
N ASP A 40 -8.53 4.27 -6.55
CA ASP A 40 -8.84 5.64 -6.14
C ASP A 40 -7.96 6.05 -4.94
N ALA A 41 -8.06 7.32 -4.55
CA ALA A 41 -7.34 7.89 -3.43
C ALA A 41 -7.63 7.15 -2.12
N TYR A 42 -6.65 7.19 -1.22
CA TYR A 42 -6.71 6.58 0.11
C TYR A 42 -7.99 6.95 0.88
N GLU A 43 -8.42 8.21 0.87
CA GLU A 43 -9.63 8.62 1.61
C GLU A 43 -10.91 7.93 1.13
N ILE A 44 -10.98 7.60 -0.17
CA ILE A 44 -12.10 6.87 -0.77
C ILE A 44 -11.96 5.37 -0.47
N GLY A 45 -10.77 4.82 -0.70
CA GLY A 45 -10.50 3.40 -0.54
C GLY A 45 -10.55 2.90 0.91
N MET A 46 -10.17 3.74 1.89
CA MET A 46 -10.18 3.38 3.31
C MET A 46 -11.59 3.06 3.81
N SER A 47 -12.64 3.56 3.17
CA SER A 47 -14.03 3.24 3.52
C SER A 47 -14.58 1.99 2.81
N HIS A 48 -13.80 1.36 1.94
CA HIS A 48 -14.27 0.26 1.10
C HIS A 48 -14.36 -1.07 1.87
N LEU A 49 -15.59 -1.51 2.18
CA LEU A 49 -15.84 -2.70 3.01
C LEU A 49 -15.29 -3.99 2.39
N GLY A 50 -15.47 -4.18 1.07
CA GLY A 50 -14.97 -5.38 0.39
C GLY A 50 -13.44 -5.50 0.48
N LEU A 51 -12.73 -4.38 0.42
CA LEU A 51 -11.27 -4.34 0.53
C LEU A 51 -10.84 -4.75 1.94
N LYS A 52 -11.53 -4.24 2.97
CA LYS A 52 -11.29 -4.61 4.38
C LYS A 52 -11.53 -6.09 4.64
N ILE A 53 -12.60 -6.65 4.09
CA ILE A 53 -12.93 -8.07 4.24
C ILE A 53 -11.85 -8.94 3.61
N LEU A 54 -11.46 -8.66 2.36
CA LEU A 54 -10.41 -9.41 1.67
C LEU A 54 -9.07 -9.31 2.41
N TYR A 55 -8.68 -8.10 2.81
CA TYR A 55 -7.48 -7.85 3.60
C TYR A 55 -7.47 -8.70 4.87
N HIS A 56 -8.57 -8.70 5.61
CA HIS A 56 -8.69 -9.48 6.84
C HIS A 56 -8.60 -10.99 6.59
N ILE A 57 -9.37 -11.51 5.63
CA ILE A 57 -9.41 -12.94 5.32
C ILE A 57 -8.03 -13.45 4.86
N ILE A 58 -7.37 -12.74 3.94
CA ILE A 58 -6.04 -13.13 3.47
C ILE A 58 -5.04 -13.08 4.62
N ASN A 59 -5.09 -12.04 5.44
CA ASN A 59 -4.17 -11.90 6.56
C ASN A 59 -4.45 -12.85 7.74
N GLN A 60 -5.55 -13.59 7.77
CA GLN A 60 -5.71 -14.72 8.70
C GLN A 60 -4.95 -15.98 8.26
N ARG A 61 -4.57 -16.10 6.99
CA ARG A 61 -3.86 -17.28 6.48
C ARG A 61 -2.40 -17.29 6.92
N GLN A 62 -1.82 -18.45 7.21
CA GLN A 62 -0.40 -18.54 7.56
C GLN A 62 0.54 -18.46 6.35
N ASP A 63 0.06 -18.80 5.16
CA ASP A 63 0.87 -18.90 3.95
C ASP A 63 0.84 -17.65 3.06
N ALA A 64 0.03 -16.65 3.41
CA ALA A 64 -0.15 -15.44 2.60
C ALA A 64 -0.12 -14.15 3.45
N ALA A 65 0.31 -13.06 2.82
CA ALA A 65 0.18 -11.70 3.34
C ALA A 65 -0.51 -10.81 2.31
N ALA A 66 -1.45 -10.00 2.76
CA ALA A 66 -2.04 -8.93 1.97
C ALA A 66 -1.56 -7.59 2.47
N GLU A 67 -1.12 -6.74 1.54
CA GLU A 67 -0.86 -5.32 1.77
C GLU A 67 -1.71 -4.50 0.82
N ARG A 68 -1.93 -3.23 1.14
CA ARG A 68 -2.84 -2.36 0.40
C ARG A 68 -2.05 -1.34 -0.40
N ALA A 69 -2.56 -0.99 -1.56
CA ALA A 69 -2.12 0.17 -2.31
C ALA A 69 -3.32 0.94 -2.83
N TYR A 70 -3.13 2.24 -3.04
CA TYR A 70 -4.15 3.15 -3.52
C TYR A 70 -3.61 3.89 -4.73
N ALA A 71 -4.49 4.38 -5.59
CA ALA A 71 -4.06 5.21 -6.70
C ALA A 71 -3.34 6.45 -6.15
N PRO A 72 -2.12 6.76 -6.63
CA PRO A 72 -1.43 7.96 -6.20
C PRO A 72 -2.21 9.18 -6.67
N TRP A 73 -2.24 10.22 -5.85
CA TRP A 73 -2.74 11.52 -6.29
C TRP A 73 -1.78 12.13 -7.33
N LEU A 74 -2.27 13.05 -8.16
CA LEU A 74 -1.51 13.59 -9.30
C LEU A 74 -0.13 14.14 -8.92
N ASP A 75 -0.02 14.80 -7.77
CA ASP A 75 1.25 15.34 -7.27
C ASP A 75 2.25 14.24 -6.93
N TYR A 76 1.80 13.18 -6.27
CA TYR A 76 2.65 12.03 -5.94
C TYR A 76 2.99 11.21 -7.18
N GLU A 77 2.04 11.00 -8.09
CA GLU A 77 2.27 10.32 -9.37
C GLU A 77 3.38 11.02 -10.17
N GLU A 78 3.31 12.36 -10.28
CA GLU A 78 4.33 13.14 -10.97
C GLU A 78 5.72 12.94 -10.33
N GLN A 79 5.81 12.95 -9.00
CA GLN A 79 7.07 12.69 -8.30
C GLN A 79 7.59 11.28 -8.55
N LEU A 80 6.73 10.25 -8.49
CA LEU A 80 7.13 8.87 -8.78
C LEU A 80 7.69 8.74 -10.20
N ARG A 81 6.99 9.31 -11.19
CA ARG A 81 7.44 9.28 -12.60
C ARG A 81 8.74 10.04 -12.80
N LYS A 82 8.86 11.26 -12.26
CA LYS A 82 10.06 12.10 -12.38
C LYS A 82 11.30 11.43 -11.79
N ASN A 83 11.14 10.76 -10.65
CA ASN A 83 12.24 10.10 -9.94
C ASN A 83 12.41 8.63 -10.34
N LYS A 84 11.61 8.12 -11.30
CA LYS A 84 11.59 6.71 -11.71
C LYS A 84 11.44 5.75 -10.53
N MET A 85 10.61 6.13 -9.56
CA MET A 85 10.32 5.33 -8.38
C MET A 85 9.06 4.49 -8.61
N PRO A 86 9.04 3.24 -8.13
CA PRO A 86 7.84 2.42 -8.20
C PRO A 86 6.79 2.94 -7.22
N LEU A 87 5.51 2.67 -7.50
CA LEU A 87 4.48 2.72 -6.48
C LEU A 87 4.71 1.57 -5.49
N THR A 88 4.44 1.83 -4.22
CA THR A 88 4.67 0.89 -3.12
C THR A 88 3.37 0.56 -2.38
N SER A 89 3.38 -0.53 -1.63
CA SER A 89 2.33 -0.82 -0.65
C SER A 89 2.36 0.16 0.52
N LEU A 90 1.23 0.31 1.19
CA LEU A 90 1.09 1.18 2.36
C LEU A 90 1.85 0.59 3.55
N GLU A 91 1.71 -0.71 3.82
CA GLU A 91 2.14 -1.34 5.08
C GLU A 91 3.66 -1.37 5.27
N THR A 92 4.40 -1.71 4.22
CA THR A 92 5.86 -1.94 4.30
C THR A 92 6.65 -1.16 3.25
N ASN A 93 6.00 -0.34 2.44
CA ASN A 93 6.61 0.35 1.31
C ASN A 93 7.30 -0.60 0.32
N LEU A 94 6.80 -1.84 0.19
CA LEU A 94 7.31 -2.78 -0.78
C LEU A 94 6.84 -2.35 -2.19
N PRO A 95 7.74 -2.24 -3.19
CA PRO A 95 7.34 -1.94 -4.57
C PRO A 95 6.32 -2.96 -5.09
N LEU A 96 5.27 -2.49 -5.79
CA LEU A 96 4.18 -3.35 -6.24
C LEU A 96 4.64 -4.49 -7.16
N GLU A 97 5.71 -4.30 -7.93
CA GLU A 97 6.34 -5.32 -8.76
C GLU A 97 6.97 -6.50 -7.98
N LYS A 98 7.06 -6.41 -6.64
CA LYS A 98 7.60 -7.47 -5.76
C LYS A 98 6.50 -8.34 -5.14
N PHE A 99 5.23 -8.04 -5.42
CA PHE A 99 4.10 -8.89 -5.05
C PHE A 99 3.89 -9.97 -6.11
N ASP A 100 3.34 -11.10 -5.68
CA ASP A 100 3.07 -12.23 -6.57
C ASP A 100 1.75 -12.04 -7.33
N ILE A 101 0.81 -11.29 -6.73
CA ILE A 101 -0.53 -10.98 -7.23
C ILE A 101 -0.85 -9.50 -7.00
#